data_AF-A0A183JSI9-F1
#
_entry.id   AF-A0A183JSI9-F1
#
_cell.length_a   1.000
_cell.length_b   1.000
_cell.length_c   1.000
_cell.angle_alpha   90.00
_cell.angle_beta   90.00
_cell.angle_gamma   90.00
#
_symmetry.space_group_name_H-M   'P 1'
#
loop_
_entity.id
_entity.type
_entity.pdbx_description
1 polymer ?
#
loop_
_entity_poly.entity_id
_entity_poly.type
_entity_poly.pdbx_seq_one_letter_code
_entity_poly.pdbx_strand_id
1 'polypeptide(L)' 'MNPPNIEAAHTDLSIDVNPPTTEEIRMAIRQINSGKAAGPDNIPAEALKSDIEVTTSMLYPLF' A
#
# COMPACT_ATOMS: atom_id res chain seq x y z
N MET A 1 23.63 -34.53 -20.31
CA MET A 1 23.61 -33.65 -19.12
C MET A 1 22.16 -33.49 -18.71
N ASN A 2 21.80 -33.85 -17.49
CA ASN A 2 20.45 -33.63 -16.97
C ASN A 2 20.42 -32.27 -16.26
N PRO A 3 19.37 -31.44 -16.46
CA PRO A 3 19.29 -30.16 -15.78
C PRO A 3 19.08 -30.38 -14.27
N PRO A 4 19.63 -29.52 -13.40
CA PRO A 4 19.38 -29.61 -11.97
C PRO A 4 17.89 -29.30 -11.68
N ASN A 5 17.22 -30.23 -11.02
CA ASN A 5 15.84 -30.07 -10.53
C ASN A 5 15.86 -29.12 -9.32
N ILE A 6 15.75 -27.82 -9.58
CA ILE A 6 15.54 -26.82 -8.54
C ILE A 6 14.03 -26.77 -8.28
N GLU A 7 13.61 -27.44 -7.21
CA GLU A 7 12.27 -27.31 -6.65
C GLU A 7 12.18 -25.92 -5.99
N ALA A 8 11.54 -24.98 -6.67
CA ALA A 8 11.23 -23.68 -6.08
C ALA A 8 10.24 -23.91 -4.95
N ALA A 9 10.60 -23.47 -3.73
CA ALA A 9 9.62 -23.35 -2.67
C ALA A 9 8.54 -22.38 -3.15
N HIS A 10 7.40 -22.92 -3.57
CA HIS A 10 6.21 -22.13 -3.87
C HIS A 10 5.72 -21.59 -2.54
N THR A 11 6.29 -20.45 -2.13
CA THR A 11 5.66 -19.61 -1.12
C THR A 11 4.39 -19.08 -1.79
N ASP A 12 3.33 -19.87 -1.70
CA ASP A 12 1.99 -19.52 -2.15
C ASP A 12 1.43 -18.51 -1.15
N LEU A 13 2.02 -17.31 -1.17
CA LEU A 13 1.55 -16.19 -0.39
C LEU A 13 0.26 -15.75 -1.09
N SER A 14 -0.85 -16.34 -0.67
CA SER A 14 -2.18 -15.97 -1.16
C SER A 14 -2.39 -14.48 -0.91
N ILE A 15 -2.18 -13.68 -1.95
CA ILE A 15 -2.47 -12.25 -1.94
C ILE A 15 -3.98 -12.12 -2.06
N ASP A 16 -4.60 -11.33 -1.19
CA ASP A 16 -6.01 -11.00 -1.35
C ASP A 16 -6.18 -10.20 -2.65
N VAL A 17 -6.94 -10.75 -3.59
CA VAL A 17 -7.25 -10.13 -4.89
C VAL A 17 -8.58 -9.37 -4.86
N ASN A 18 -9.24 -9.31 -3.71
CA ASN A 18 -10.42 -8.48 -3.56
C ASN A 18 -10.05 -6.99 -3.60
N PRO A 19 -10.93 -6.13 -4.14
CA PRO A 19 -10.74 -4.69 -4.07
C PRO A 19 -10.58 -4.21 -2.62
N PRO A 20 -9.64 -3.29 -2.35
CA PRO A 20 -9.43 -2.74 -1.02
C PRO A 20 -10.67 -1.96 -0.56
N THR A 21 -10.98 -2.09 0.73
CA THR A 21 -12.08 -1.34 1.34
C THR A 21 -11.69 0.12 1.55
N THR A 22 -12.71 1.00 1.61
CA THR A 22 -12.51 2.42 1.91
C THR A 22 -11.83 2.65 3.26
N GLU A 23 -12.07 1.77 4.25
CA GLU A 23 -11.42 1.84 5.56
C GLU A 23 -9.93 1.49 5.48
N GLU A 24 -9.55 0.47 4.70
CA GLU A 24 -8.15 0.09 4.46
C GLU A 24 -7.38 1.21 3.75
N ILE A 25 -7.99 1.82 2.72
CA ILE A 25 -7.41 2.96 1.99
C ILE A 25 -7.17 4.13 2.98
N ARG A 26 -8.16 4.47 3.80
CA ARG A 26 -8.03 5.52 4.81
C ARG A 26 -6.96 5.21 5.86
N MET A 27 -6.90 3.96 6.32
CA MET A 27 -5.91 3.52 7.32
C MET A 27 -4.49 3.58 6.75
N ALA A 28 -4.29 3.13 5.51
CA ALA A 28 -3.01 3.21 4.83
C ALA A 28 -2.55 4.66 4.64
N ILE A 29 -3.44 5.56 4.20
CA ILE A 29 -3.14 6.99 4.07
C ILE A 29 -2.77 7.60 5.43
N ARG A 30 -3.52 7.26 6.50
CA ARG A 30 -3.18 7.69 7.87
C ARG A 30 -1.81 7.20 8.32
N GLN A 31 -1.44 5.95 7.97
CA GLN A 31 -0.13 5.39 8.30
C GLN A 31 1.01 6.10 7.56
N ILE A 32 0.83 6.37 6.25
CA ILE A 32 1.76 7.15 5.43
C ILE A 32 1.96 8.55 6.03
N ASN A 33 0.86 9.20 6.40
CA ASN A 33 0.89 10.52 7.03
C ASN A 33 1.49 10.48 8.44
N SER A 34 1.36 9.39 9.19
CA SER A 34 1.91 9.28 10.57
C SER A 34 3.44 9.12 10.64
N GLY A 35 4.16 9.31 9.53
CA GLY A 35 5.62 9.49 9.56
C GLY A 35 6.45 8.20 9.58
N LYS A 36 5.88 7.05 9.19
CA LYS A 36 6.70 5.86 8.88
C LYS A 36 7.51 6.01 7.59
N ALA A 37 7.21 7.02 6.78
CA ALA A 37 7.95 7.38 5.57
C ALA A 37 8.14 8.91 5.52
N ALA A 38 8.78 9.50 6.53
CA ALA A 38 9.38 10.82 6.35
C ALA A 38 10.45 10.69 5.25
N GLY A 39 10.08 10.99 4.01
CA GLY A 39 11.04 11.15 2.93
C GLY A 39 12.04 12.27 3.27
N PRO A 40 13.19 12.32 2.60
CA PRO A 40 14.26 13.30 2.87
C PRO A 40 13.78 14.76 2.78
N ASP A 41 12.63 15.00 2.13
CA ASP A 41 12.07 16.30 1.86
C ASP A 41 11.34 16.95 3.06
N ASN A 42 11.23 16.26 4.21
CA ASN A 42 10.65 16.80 5.46
C ASN A 42 9.24 17.41 5.30
N ILE A 43 8.46 16.97 4.31
CA ILE A 43 7.08 17.46 4.12
C ILE A 43 6.26 17.08 5.36
N PRO A 44 5.65 18.06 6.06
CA PRO A 44 4.91 17.78 7.28
C PRO A 44 3.71 16.89 7.00
N ALA A 45 3.51 15.88 7.84
CA ALA A 45 2.31 15.05 7.90
C ALA A 45 1.00 15.85 7.86
N GLU A 46 0.99 17.04 8.47
CA GLU A 46 -0.15 17.94 8.48
C GLU A 46 -0.52 18.49 7.10
N ALA A 47 0.43 18.66 6.19
CA ALA A 47 0.15 19.10 4.81
C ALA A 47 -0.61 18.02 4.02
N LEU A 48 -0.40 16.74 4.33
CA LEU A 48 -1.08 15.59 3.71
C LEU A 48 -2.40 15.20 4.40
N LYS A 49 -2.74 15.85 5.52
CA LYS A 49 -3.91 15.50 6.35
C LYS A 49 -5.22 16.03 5.77
N SER A 50 -5.18 17.15 5.05
CA SER A 50 -6.35 17.72 4.36
C SER A 50 -6.75 16.93 3.12
N ASP A 51 -5.85 16.07 2.62
CA ASP A 51 -6.03 15.31 1.38
C ASP A 51 -6.56 13.89 1.61
N ILE A 52 -6.81 13.43 2.85
CA ILE A 52 -7.21 12.03 3.07
C ILE A 52 -8.54 11.69 2.40
N GLU A 53 -9.54 12.56 2.54
CA GLU A 53 -10.88 12.33 1.99
C GLU A 53 -10.89 12.47 0.47
N VAL A 54 -10.18 13.48 -0.05
CA VAL A 54 -9.99 13.70 -1.49
C VAL A 54 -9.21 12.54 -2.12
N THR A 55 -8.11 12.13 -1.51
CA THR A 55 -7.28 11.00 -1.96
C THR A 55 -8.04 9.69 -1.89
N THR A 56 -8.83 9.46 -0.83
CA THR A 56 -9.71 8.28 -0.73
C THR A 56 -10.74 8.28 -1.86
N SER A 57 -11.38 9.43 -2.13
CA SER A 57 -12.34 9.58 -3.22
C SER A 57 -11.71 9.42 -4.61
N MET A 58 -10.44 9.79 -4.79
CA MET A 58 -9.72 9.62 -6.05
C MET A 58 -9.20 8.18 -6.25
N LEU A 59 -8.82 7.50 -5.17
CA LEU A 59 -8.27 6.14 -5.22
C LEU A 59 -9.36 5.06 -5.29
N TYR A 60 -10.51 5.26 -4.65
CA TYR A 60 -11.58 4.26 -4.59
C TYR A 60 -12.06 3.78 -5.97
N PRO A 61 -12.17 4.62 -7.02
CA PRO A 61 -12.55 4.16 -8.36
C PRO A 61 -11.45 3.41 -9.13
N LEU A 62 -10.20 3.37 -8.63
CA LEU A 62 -9.06 2.74 -9.31
C LEU A 62 -8.92 1.24 -9.01
N PHE A 63 -9.74 0.72 -8.09
CA PHE A 63 -9.76 -0.67 -7.66
C PHE A 63 -11.19 -1.21 -7.65
#